data_AF-A0A940UAB7-F1
#
_entry.id   AF-A0A940UAB7-F1
#
_cell.length_a   1.000
_cell.length_b   1.000
_cell.length_c   1.000
_cell.angle_alpha   90.00
_cell.angle_beta   90.00
_cell.angle_gamma   90.00
#
_symmetry.space_group_name_H-M   'P 1'
#
loop_
_entity.id
_entity.type
_entity.pdbx_description
1 polymer ?
#
loop_
_entity_poly.entity_id
_entity_poly.type
_entity_poly.pdbx_seq_one_letter_code
_entity_poly.pdbx_strand_id
1 'polypeptide(L)'
;MNEEDGSRLEEFRQFRKEVRGSSEDLLVGIDIAKDKHYAFFGTAQGKTFLRRLVFENNLEGFGKLLAQARALRDQNGLKRIVFGMEPTGNYHKPLGEHLIQCGHLVVLVSGVAACENRKTLDGRWDTNDTRDAANVADLMSQGKCLFYEFPVGPLQDLRNLLSLRRRFKRVEHGYQVRIRNHLLAKYFPELDRYYERSSPTNLAIVRWCLDPSVVAGLEYKEFVQRVWTGRRGLEKERRLQAIWK
;
A
#
# COMPACT_ATOMS: atom_id res chain seq x y z
N MET A 1 -10.43 -19.08 5.68
CA MET A 1 -11.35 -17.96 5.37
C MET A 1 -12.31 -17.93 6.53
N ASN A 2 -12.32 -16.85 7.32
CA ASN A 2 -13.20 -16.79 8.49
C ASN A 2 -14.67 -16.73 8.04
N GLU A 3 -15.59 -17.27 8.83
CA GLU A 3 -17.03 -17.27 8.53
C GLU A 3 -17.58 -15.85 8.31
N GLU A 4 -17.07 -14.87 9.07
CA GLU A 4 -17.40 -13.44 8.92
C GLU A 4 -16.99 -12.85 7.55
N ASP A 5 -15.83 -13.24 7.02
CA ASP A 5 -15.40 -12.81 5.68
C ASP A 5 -16.24 -13.49 4.58
N GLY A 6 -16.70 -14.72 4.82
CA GLY A 6 -17.63 -15.42 3.93
C GLY A 6 -18.95 -14.69 3.79
N SER A 7 -19.56 -14.33 4.92
CA SER A 7 -20.82 -13.57 4.94
C SER A 7 -20.69 -12.19 4.29
N ARG A 8 -19.61 -11.45 4.57
CA ARG A 8 -19.35 -10.15 3.93
C ARG A 8 -19.13 -10.24 2.43
N LEU A 9 -18.48 -11.32 1.96
CA LEU A 9 -18.27 -11.55 0.54
C LEU A 9 -19.59 -11.86 -0.18
N GLU A 10 -20.50 -12.59 0.46
CA GLU A 10 -21.85 -12.83 -0.06
C GLU A 10 -22.66 -11.54 -0.13
N GLU A 11 -22.65 -10.73 0.94
CA GLU A 11 -23.31 -9.42 0.97
C GLU A 11 -22.77 -8.49 -0.14
N PHE A 12 -21.45 -8.47 -0.35
CA PHE A 12 -20.82 -7.72 -1.44
C PHE A 12 -21.28 -8.19 -2.82
N ARG A 13 -21.35 -9.52 -3.04
CA ARG A 13 -21.81 -10.10 -4.31
C ARG A 13 -23.27 -9.78 -4.57
N GLN A 14 -24.11 -9.78 -3.54
CA GLN A 14 -25.50 -9.39 -3.63
C GLN A 14 -25.63 -7.90 -3.96
N PHE A 15 -24.95 -7.04 -3.22
CA PHE A 15 -24.90 -5.60 -3.49
C PHE A 15 -24.49 -5.30 -4.94
N ARG A 16 -23.41 -5.92 -5.44
CA ARG A 16 -22.92 -5.66 -6.80
C ARG A 16 -23.94 -6.04 -7.89
N LYS A 17 -24.81 -7.01 -7.63
CA LYS A 17 -25.89 -7.40 -8.55
C LYS A 17 -27.08 -6.43 -8.50
N GLU A 18 -27.41 -5.94 -7.31
CA GLU A 18 -28.61 -5.13 -7.04
C GLU A 18 -28.40 -3.63 -7.22
N VAL A 19 -27.17 -3.13 -7.05
CA VAL A 19 -26.90 -1.68 -6.99
C VAL A 19 -27.29 -0.94 -8.26
N ARG A 20 -27.22 -1.60 -9.43
CA ARG A 20 -27.58 -0.97 -10.71
C ARG A 20 -29.07 -0.68 -10.77
N GLY A 21 -29.44 0.58 -10.52
CA GLY A 21 -30.82 1.05 -10.54
C GLY A 21 -31.53 1.01 -9.18
N SER A 22 -30.88 0.52 -8.11
CA SER A 22 -31.43 0.56 -6.75
C SER A 22 -31.48 2.00 -6.21
N SER A 23 -32.63 2.40 -5.68
CA SER A 23 -32.79 3.65 -4.91
C SER A 23 -32.82 3.43 -3.40
N GLU A 24 -32.73 2.17 -2.96
CA GLU A 24 -32.92 1.80 -1.56
C GLU A 24 -31.64 1.90 -0.73
N ASP A 25 -30.51 2.16 -1.39
CA ASP A 25 -29.17 2.12 -0.80
C ASP A 25 -28.56 3.51 -0.73
N LEU A 26 -28.05 3.88 0.45
CA LEU A 26 -27.21 5.07 0.62
C LEU A 26 -25.78 4.72 0.22
N LEU A 27 -25.33 5.28 -0.89
CA LEU A 27 -23.94 5.18 -1.34
C LEU A 27 -23.15 6.35 -0.77
N VAL A 28 -22.08 6.01 -0.05
CA VAL A 28 -21.14 6.98 0.51
C VAL A 28 -19.79 6.80 -0.17
N GLY A 29 -19.47 7.66 -1.12
CA GLY A 29 -18.16 7.69 -1.76
C GLY A 29 -17.18 8.51 -0.94
N ILE A 30 -16.02 7.95 -0.62
CA ILE A 30 -15.01 8.59 0.23
C ILE A 30 -13.71 8.72 -0.56
N ASP A 31 -13.25 9.96 -0.70
CA ASP A 31 -11.89 10.27 -1.09
C ASP A 31 -10.99 10.37 0.15
N ILE A 32 -9.90 9.61 0.11
CA ILE A 32 -9.00 9.39 1.24
C ILE A 32 -7.75 10.24 1.07
N ALA A 33 -7.62 11.31 1.85
CA ALA A 33 -6.37 12.01 2.03
C ALA A 33 -5.68 11.64 3.36
N LYS A 34 -4.46 12.17 3.58
CA LYS A 34 -3.64 11.86 4.75
C LYS A 34 -4.29 12.31 6.08
N ASP A 35 -4.73 13.57 6.14
CA ASP A 35 -5.17 14.22 7.38
C ASP A 35 -6.71 14.35 7.46
N LYS A 36 -7.34 14.69 6.33
CA LYS A 36 -8.79 14.88 6.21
C LYS A 36 -9.35 14.08 5.04
N HIS A 37 -10.51 13.49 5.22
CA HIS A 37 -11.23 12.74 4.21
C HIS A 37 -12.44 13.53 3.73
N TYR A 38 -12.86 13.25 2.49
CA TYR A 38 -14.01 13.88 1.87
C TYR A 38 -15.04 12.82 1.52
N ALA A 39 -16.25 12.95 2.05
CA ALA A 39 -17.35 12.04 1.74
C ALA A 39 -18.44 12.74 0.92
N PHE A 40 -18.99 11.97 -0.02
CA PHE A 40 -20.14 12.30 -0.84
C PHE A 40 -21.24 11.29 -0.59
N PHE A 41 -22.49 11.75 -0.49
CA PHE A 41 -23.65 10.93 -0.17
C PHE A 41 -24.69 11.01 -1.28
N GLY A 42 -25.06 9.86 -1.83
CA GLY A 42 -26.11 9.78 -2.84
C GLY A 42 -26.69 8.38 -2.99
N THR A 43 -27.61 8.21 -3.94
CA THR A 43 -28.17 6.91 -4.34
C THR A 43 -27.65 6.49 -5.70
N ALA A 44 -27.84 5.22 -6.08
CA ALA A 44 -27.42 4.74 -7.39
C ALA A 44 -28.21 5.37 -8.56
N GLN A 45 -29.39 5.95 -8.28
CA GLN A 45 -30.20 6.68 -9.27
C GLN A 45 -29.77 8.14 -9.45
N GLY A 46 -28.72 8.59 -8.75
CA GLY A 46 -28.18 9.95 -8.89
C GLY A 46 -28.82 10.99 -7.96
N LYS A 47 -29.67 10.60 -7.01
CA LYS A 47 -30.15 11.52 -5.97
C LYS A 47 -28.98 11.85 -5.05
N THR A 48 -28.61 13.13 -4.98
CA THR A 48 -27.54 13.62 -4.11
C THR A 48 -28.14 14.14 -2.81
N PHE A 49 -27.67 13.65 -1.66
CA PHE A 49 -28.13 14.12 -0.34
C PHE A 49 -27.16 15.14 0.26
N LEU A 50 -25.87 14.85 0.20
CA LEU A 50 -24.83 15.72 0.73
C LEU A 50 -23.61 15.64 -0.18
N ARG A 51 -23.24 16.80 -0.74
CA ARG A 51 -22.13 16.90 -1.70
C ARG A 51 -20.75 16.81 -1.06
N ARG A 52 -20.63 17.25 0.20
CA ARG A 52 -19.35 17.31 0.90
C ARG A 52 -19.54 17.17 2.40
N LEU A 53 -18.92 16.15 2.97
CA LEU A 53 -18.60 16.08 4.40
C LEU A 53 -17.09 15.97 4.53
N VAL A 54 -16.49 16.89 5.31
CA VAL A 54 -15.07 16.84 5.64
C VAL A 54 -14.94 16.28 7.05
N PHE A 55 -14.14 15.24 7.22
CA PHE A 55 -13.88 14.65 8.53
C PHE A 55 -12.41 14.26 8.66
N GLU A 56 -11.94 14.19 9.90
CA GLU A 56 -10.54 13.90 10.20
C GLU A 56 -10.29 12.39 10.26
N ASN A 57 -9.04 11.98 10.03
CA ASN A 57 -8.62 10.59 10.15
C ASN A 57 -8.41 10.18 11.62
N ASN A 58 -9.45 10.31 12.44
CA ASN A 58 -9.48 9.94 13.85
C ASN A 58 -10.87 9.41 14.24
N LEU A 59 -10.98 8.83 15.43
CA LEU A 59 -12.22 8.20 15.91
C LEU A 59 -13.40 9.18 15.94
N GLU A 60 -13.17 10.44 16.32
CA GLU A 60 -14.21 11.47 16.34
C GLU A 60 -14.72 11.80 14.93
N GLY A 61 -13.82 11.91 13.96
CA GLY A 61 -14.13 12.09 12.55
C GLY A 61 -14.91 10.91 11.97
N PHE A 62 -14.56 9.68 12.35
CA PHE A 62 -15.29 8.48 11.95
C PHE A 62 -16.71 8.46 12.54
N GLY A 63 -16.85 8.88 13.81
CA GLY A 63 -18.15 9.06 14.44
C GLY A 63 -19.02 10.10 13.72
N LYS A 64 -18.44 11.23 13.30
CA LYS A 64 -19.13 12.27 12.51
C LYS A 64 -19.64 11.71 11.18
N LEU A 65 -18.83 10.94 10.47
CA LEU A 65 -19.23 10.27 9.22
C LEU A 65 -20.42 9.33 9.44
N LEU A 66 -20.33 8.44 10.44
CA LEU A 66 -21.37 7.46 10.74
C LEU A 66 -22.67 8.11 11.19
N ALA A 67 -22.61 9.12 12.06
CA ALA A 67 -23.77 9.87 12.52
C ALA A 67 -24.50 10.52 11.34
N GLN A 68 -23.76 11.18 10.44
CA GLN A 68 -24.33 11.79 9.25
C GLN A 68 -24.95 10.76 8.30
N ALA A 69 -24.27 9.63 8.09
CA ALA A 69 -24.77 8.56 7.22
C ALA A 69 -26.07 7.94 7.76
N ARG A 70 -26.14 7.69 9.07
CA ARG A 70 -27.34 7.15 9.74
C ARG A 70 -28.51 8.14 9.68
N ALA A 71 -28.25 9.41 9.98
CA ALA A 71 -29.27 10.46 9.88
C ALA A 71 -29.87 10.54 8.46
N LEU A 72 -29.02 10.52 7.43
CA LEU A 72 -29.48 10.56 6.03
C LEU A 72 -30.23 9.29 5.63
N ARG A 73 -29.79 8.12 6.10
CA ARG A 73 -30.50 6.85 5.87
C ARG A 73 -31.91 6.91 6.46
N ASP A 74 -32.03 7.31 7.72
CA ASP A 74 -33.30 7.30 8.46
C ASP A 74 -34.27 8.35 7.94
N GLN A 75 -33.79 9.55 7.60
CA GLN A 75 -34.60 10.63 7.01
C GLN A 75 -35.18 10.25 5.64
N ASN A 76 -34.51 9.37 4.89
CA ASN A 76 -34.90 9.00 3.52
C ASN A 76 -35.45 7.58 3.41
N GLY A 77 -35.60 6.85 4.52
CA GLY A 77 -36.12 5.49 4.54
C GLY A 77 -35.27 4.47 3.76
N LEU A 78 -33.95 4.66 3.72
CA LEU A 78 -33.02 3.80 2.97
C LEU A 78 -32.72 2.52 3.77
N LYS A 79 -32.57 1.39 3.08
CA LYS A 79 -32.41 0.06 3.71
C LYS A 79 -31.01 -0.16 4.26
N ARG A 80 -29.98 0.23 3.51
CA ARG A 80 -28.56 0.01 3.88
C ARG A 80 -27.66 1.18 3.51
N ILE A 81 -26.52 1.23 4.16
CA ILE A 81 -25.44 2.19 3.90
C ILE A 81 -24.25 1.41 3.38
N VAL A 82 -23.74 1.81 2.22
CA VAL A 82 -22.58 1.22 1.59
C VAL A 82 -21.51 2.28 1.44
N PHE A 83 -20.31 1.99 1.95
CA PHE A 83 -19.16 2.89 1.89
C PHE A 83 -18.19 2.44 0.81
N GLY A 84 -17.84 3.31 -0.12
CA GLY A 84 -16.80 3.06 -1.11
C GLY A 84 -15.63 3.99 -0.91
N MET A 85 -14.43 3.47 -1.13
CA MET A 85 -13.19 4.20 -0.89
C MET A 85 -12.23 4.01 -2.06
N GLU A 86 -11.64 5.10 -2.54
CA GLU A 86 -10.45 5.01 -3.40
C GLU A 86 -9.20 4.89 -2.50
N PRO A 87 -8.42 3.80 -2.60
CA PRO A 87 -7.31 3.57 -1.68
C PRO A 87 -6.12 4.48 -2.01
N THR A 88 -5.92 5.53 -1.22
CA THR A 88 -4.68 6.33 -1.20
C THR A 88 -3.71 5.81 -0.13
N GLY A 89 -2.72 5.02 -0.55
CA GLY A 89 -1.74 4.46 0.39
C GLY A 89 -2.39 3.56 1.44
N ASN A 90 -1.99 3.67 2.72
CA ASN A 90 -2.55 2.88 3.82
C ASN A 90 -3.58 3.66 4.66
N TYR A 91 -3.90 4.92 4.32
CA TYR A 91 -4.73 5.79 5.16
C TYR A 91 -6.20 5.38 5.23
N HIS A 92 -6.67 4.59 4.27
CA HIS A 92 -8.03 4.05 4.26
C HIS A 92 -8.23 2.92 5.29
N LYS A 93 -7.15 2.30 5.79
CA LYS A 93 -7.24 1.11 6.63
C LYS A 93 -7.95 1.34 7.98
N PRO A 94 -7.61 2.37 8.76
CA PRO A 94 -8.26 2.60 10.05
C PRO A 94 -9.75 2.89 9.90
N LEU A 95 -10.14 3.66 8.88
CA LEU A 95 -11.53 3.96 8.58
C LEU A 95 -12.28 2.72 8.10
N GLY A 96 -11.70 1.95 7.16
CA GLY A 96 -12.30 0.70 6.68
C GLY A 96 -12.53 -0.31 7.80
N GLU A 97 -11.54 -0.48 8.69
CA GLU A 97 -11.65 -1.34 9.87
C GLU A 97 -12.78 -0.89 10.81
N HIS A 98 -12.85 0.40 11.13
CA HIS A 98 -13.91 0.95 11.97
C HIS A 98 -15.32 0.74 11.38
N LEU A 99 -15.48 0.95 10.07
CA LEU A 99 -16.75 0.75 9.38
C LEU A 99 -17.18 -0.72 9.35
N ILE A 100 -16.24 -1.64 9.14
CA ILE A 100 -16.50 -3.09 9.17
C ILE A 100 -16.89 -3.54 10.58
N GLN A 101 -16.18 -3.06 11.61
CA GLN A 101 -16.51 -3.34 13.02
C GLN A 101 -17.89 -2.80 13.40
N CYS A 102 -18.34 -1.71 12.76
CA CYS A 102 -19.70 -1.17 12.92
C CYS A 102 -20.77 -1.93 12.11
N GLY A 103 -20.42 -2.99 11.39
CA GLY A 103 -21.36 -3.82 10.63
C GLY A 103 -21.79 -3.21 9.29
N HIS A 104 -20.99 -2.32 8.69
CA HIS A 104 -21.30 -1.70 7.41
C HIS A 104 -20.55 -2.37 6.25
N LEU A 105 -21.20 -2.41 5.08
CA LEU A 105 -20.56 -2.88 3.84
C LEU A 105 -19.55 -1.85 3.33
N VAL A 106 -18.29 -2.26 3.23
CA VAL A 106 -17.19 -1.45 2.69
C VAL A 106 -16.70 -2.04 1.39
N VAL A 107 -16.54 -1.20 0.37
CA VAL A 107 -16.04 -1.57 -0.95
C VAL A 107 -14.87 -0.69 -1.37
N LEU A 108 -14.01 -1.23 -2.23
CA LEU A 108 -12.90 -0.49 -2.82
C LEU A 108 -13.21 -0.11 -4.27
N VAL A 109 -12.71 1.04 -4.70
CA VAL A 109 -12.70 1.43 -6.11
C VAL A 109 -11.25 1.45 -6.58
N SER A 110 -10.99 0.84 -7.75
CA SER A 110 -9.64 0.85 -8.34
C SER A 110 -9.29 2.28 -8.79
N GLY A 111 -8.10 2.75 -8.46
CA GLY A 111 -7.62 4.06 -8.92
C GLY A 111 -7.55 4.17 -10.45
N VAL A 112 -7.37 3.05 -11.16
CA VAL A 112 -7.44 3.03 -12.63
C VAL A 112 -8.87 3.32 -13.10
N ALA A 113 -9.86 2.62 -12.52
CA ALA A 113 -11.26 2.83 -12.85
C ALA A 113 -11.72 4.25 -12.48
N ALA A 114 -11.23 4.77 -11.34
CA ALA A 114 -11.47 6.14 -10.91
C ALA A 114 -10.90 7.17 -11.90
N CYS A 115 -9.70 6.94 -12.41
CA CYS A 115 -9.07 7.79 -13.43
C CYS A 115 -9.82 7.76 -14.77
N GLU A 116 -10.24 6.58 -15.23
CA GLU A 116 -11.01 6.44 -16.47
C GLU A 116 -12.39 7.10 -16.36
N ASN A 117 -13.09 6.89 -15.25
CA ASN A 117 -14.43 7.45 -15.04
C ASN A 117 -14.40 8.97 -14.90
N ARG A 118 -13.30 9.55 -14.37
CA ARG A 118 -13.09 10.99 -14.34
C ARG A 118 -13.12 11.64 -15.73
N LYS A 119 -12.62 10.94 -16.76
CA LYS A 119 -12.59 11.42 -18.16
C LYS A 119 -13.98 11.45 -18.79
N THR A 120 -14.92 10.64 -18.29
CA THR A 120 -16.29 10.57 -18.80
C THR A 120 -17.25 11.50 -18.06
N LEU A 121 -16.84 12.08 -16.92
CA LEU A 121 -17.66 12.88 -16.01
C LEU A 121 -17.61 14.41 -16.28
N ASP A 122 -17.08 14.84 -17.43
CA ASP A 122 -16.86 16.27 -17.73
C ASP A 122 -18.14 17.12 -17.52
N GLY A 123 -18.01 18.16 -16.67
CA GLY A 123 -18.97 19.27 -16.55
C GLY A 123 -20.00 19.23 -15.40
N ARG A 124 -20.01 18.24 -14.49
CA ARG A 124 -21.08 18.12 -13.47
C ARG A 124 -20.78 18.64 -12.05
N TRP A 125 -19.54 18.96 -11.68
CA TRP A 125 -19.18 19.25 -10.28
C TRP A 125 -18.07 20.31 -10.12
N ASP A 126 -18.38 21.40 -9.41
CA ASP A 126 -17.58 22.65 -9.38
C ASP A 126 -16.37 22.69 -8.42
N THR A 127 -16.06 21.63 -7.66
CA THR A 127 -14.83 21.61 -6.83
C THR A 127 -14.10 20.27 -6.88
N ASN A 128 -12.78 20.31 -7.10
CA ASN A 128 -11.92 19.14 -7.29
C ASN A 128 -12.08 18.08 -6.18
N ASP A 129 -12.12 18.47 -4.90
CA ASP A 129 -12.21 17.52 -3.78
C ASP A 129 -13.57 16.79 -3.71
N THR A 130 -14.66 17.45 -4.13
CA THR A 130 -15.97 16.80 -4.23
C THR A 130 -16.09 15.89 -5.44
N ARG A 131 -15.26 16.13 -6.47
CA ARG A 131 -15.28 15.35 -7.71
C ARG A 131 -14.78 13.94 -7.47
N ASP A 132 -13.74 13.76 -6.66
CA ASP A 132 -13.18 12.42 -6.41
C ASP A 132 -14.10 11.56 -5.54
N ALA A 133 -14.67 12.12 -4.46
CA ALA A 133 -15.66 11.42 -3.64
C ALA A 133 -16.95 11.08 -4.42
N ALA A 134 -17.44 11.99 -5.26
CA ALA A 134 -18.58 11.74 -6.14
C ALA A 134 -18.27 10.68 -7.21
N ASN A 135 -17.05 10.69 -7.76
CA ASN A 135 -16.59 9.69 -8.73
C ASN A 135 -16.54 8.28 -8.12
N VAL A 136 -16.13 8.16 -6.85
CA VAL A 136 -16.20 6.89 -6.12
C VAL A 136 -17.65 6.43 -5.99
N ALA A 137 -18.57 7.30 -5.58
CA ALA A 137 -20.00 6.95 -5.46
C ALA A 137 -20.62 6.57 -6.82
N ASP A 138 -20.22 7.22 -7.91
CA ASP A 138 -20.65 6.89 -9.27
C ASP A 138 -20.11 5.51 -9.72
N LEU A 139 -18.87 5.17 -9.41
CA LEU A 139 -18.34 3.83 -9.71
C LEU A 139 -19.04 2.74 -8.89
N MET A 140 -19.44 3.05 -7.66
CA MET A 140 -20.25 2.15 -6.84
C MET A 140 -21.64 1.95 -7.46
N SER A 141 -22.31 3.00 -7.94
CA SER A 141 -23.63 2.91 -8.57
C SER A 141 -23.61 2.03 -9.83
N GLN A 142 -22.50 2.05 -10.57
CA GLN A 142 -22.26 1.19 -11.73
C GLN A 142 -21.89 -0.27 -11.37
N GLY A 143 -21.69 -0.59 -10.09
CA GLY A 143 -21.20 -1.88 -9.61
C GLY A 143 -19.72 -2.15 -9.96
N LYS A 144 -18.95 -1.10 -10.29
CA LYS A 144 -17.52 -1.14 -10.60
C LYS A 144 -16.69 -0.98 -9.32
N CYS A 145 -16.92 -1.87 -8.37
CA CYS A 145 -16.21 -1.92 -7.10
C CYS A 145 -15.59 -3.30 -6.86
N LEU A 146 -14.63 -3.32 -5.94
CA LEU A 146 -13.88 -4.48 -5.48
C LEU A 146 -14.23 -4.75 -4.01
N PHE A 147 -14.14 -6.01 -3.61
CA PHE A 147 -14.35 -6.40 -2.23
C PHE A 147 -13.26 -5.81 -1.32
N TYR A 148 -13.64 -5.24 -0.19
CA TYR A 148 -12.69 -4.80 0.82
C TYR A 148 -12.29 -5.99 1.69
N GLU A 149 -11.15 -6.61 1.37
CA GLU A 149 -10.57 -7.65 2.21
C GLU A 149 -10.05 -7.07 3.53
N PHE A 150 -10.54 -7.61 4.65
CA PHE A 150 -10.03 -7.29 5.98
C PHE A 150 -9.56 -8.59 6.66
N PRO A 151 -8.29 -8.99 6.44
CA PRO A 151 -7.77 -10.21 7.05
C PRO A 151 -7.61 -10.03 8.56
N VAL A 152 -7.86 -11.10 9.31
CA VAL A 152 -7.66 -11.19 10.76
C VAL A 152 -6.29 -10.64 11.19
N GLY A 153 -6.23 -10.00 12.37
CA GLY A 153 -5.05 -9.30 12.90
C GLY A 153 -3.69 -9.97 12.64
N PRO A 154 -3.47 -11.25 13.00
CA PRO A 154 -2.17 -11.91 12.77
C PRO A 154 -1.75 -11.98 11.29
N LEU A 155 -2.71 -12.16 10.38
CA LEU A 155 -2.45 -12.18 8.94
C LEU A 155 -2.18 -10.78 8.40
N GLN A 156 -2.87 -9.76 8.93
CA GLN A 156 -2.63 -8.36 8.58
C GLN A 156 -1.20 -7.94 8.98
N ASP A 157 -0.77 -8.28 10.19
CA ASP A 157 0.57 -8.00 10.69
C ASP A 157 1.64 -8.70 9.85
N LEU A 158 1.44 -9.98 9.53
CA LEU A 158 2.36 -10.71 8.67
C LEU A 158 2.47 -10.08 7.27
N ARG A 159 1.34 -9.68 6.66
CA ARG A 159 1.33 -8.96 5.36
C ARG A 159 2.09 -7.64 5.44
N ASN A 160 1.89 -6.87 6.52
CA ASN A 160 2.59 -5.61 6.76
C ASN A 160 4.12 -5.84 6.88
N LEU A 161 4.54 -6.82 7.69
CA LEU A 161 5.95 -7.17 7.88
C LEU A 161 6.60 -7.65 6.57
N LEU A 162 5.92 -8.49 5.79
CA LEU A 162 6.40 -8.94 4.47
C LEU A 162 6.57 -7.78 3.50
N SER A 163 5.64 -6.82 3.49
CA SER A 163 5.74 -5.61 2.67
C SER A 163 6.94 -4.74 3.07
N LEU A 164 7.13 -4.51 4.38
CA LEU A 164 8.28 -3.78 4.91
C LEU A 164 9.60 -4.47 4.55
N ARG A 165 9.68 -5.79 4.72
CA ARG A 165 10.87 -6.58 4.32
C ARG A 165 11.18 -6.41 2.84
N ARG A 166 10.18 -6.48 1.96
CA ARG A 166 10.37 -6.26 0.51
C ARG A 166 10.85 -4.85 0.19
N ARG A 167 10.37 -3.83 0.93
CA ARG A 167 10.84 -2.45 0.79
C ARG A 167 12.29 -2.31 1.23
N PHE A 168 12.66 -2.83 2.40
CA PHE A 168 14.04 -2.79 2.88
C PHE A 168 15.00 -3.54 1.96
N LYS A 169 14.61 -4.70 1.43
CA LYS A 169 15.42 -5.44 0.45
C LYS A 169 15.69 -4.64 -0.83
N ARG A 170 14.70 -3.88 -1.32
CA ARG A 170 14.89 -2.98 -2.47
C ARG A 170 15.86 -1.84 -2.16
N VAL A 171 15.74 -1.23 -0.98
CA VAL A 171 16.65 -0.16 -0.54
C VAL A 171 18.07 -0.68 -0.37
N GLU A 172 18.24 -1.81 0.31
CA GLU A 172 19.51 -2.51 0.50
C GLU A 172 20.19 -2.80 -0.85
N HIS A 173 19.43 -3.38 -1.80
CA HIS A 173 19.93 -3.64 -3.14
C HIS A 173 20.33 -2.36 -3.87
N GLY A 174 19.54 -1.29 -3.75
CA GLY A 174 19.87 0.02 -4.32
C GLY A 174 21.22 0.56 -3.82
N TYR A 175 21.50 0.43 -2.52
CA TYR A 175 22.81 0.81 -1.98
C TYR A 175 23.95 -0.08 -2.48
N GLN A 176 23.75 -1.41 -2.54
CA GLN A 176 24.75 -2.34 -3.06
C GLN A 176 25.14 -2.00 -4.51
N VAL A 177 24.16 -1.69 -5.36
CA VAL A 177 24.40 -1.31 -6.76
C VAL A 177 25.15 0.02 -6.84
N ARG A 178 24.78 1.03 -6.02
CA ARG A 178 25.49 2.31 -5.98
C ARG A 178 26.95 2.16 -5.54
N ILE A 179 27.21 1.34 -4.50
CA ILE A 179 28.57 1.05 -4.03
C ILE A 179 29.39 0.39 -5.14
N ARG A 180 28.85 -0.63 -5.80
CA ARG A 180 29.51 -1.33 -6.90
C ARG A 180 29.82 -0.38 -8.07
N ASN A 181 28.83 0.36 -8.54
CA ASN A 181 28.97 1.17 -9.76
C ASN A 181 29.78 2.46 -9.54
N HIS A 182 29.78 3.05 -8.33
CA HIS A 182 30.46 4.33 -8.09
C HIS A 182 31.77 4.21 -7.32
N LEU A 183 31.88 3.26 -6.39
CA LEU A 183 33.10 3.09 -5.59
C LEU A 183 34.00 2.02 -6.21
N LEU A 184 33.49 0.81 -6.43
CA LEU A 184 34.31 -0.29 -6.95
C LEU A 184 34.78 -0.03 -8.37
N ALA A 185 33.87 0.38 -9.27
CA ALA A 185 34.27 0.69 -10.65
C ALA A 185 35.32 1.81 -10.75
N LYS A 186 35.43 2.70 -9.75
CA LYS A 186 36.38 3.81 -9.75
C LYS A 186 37.74 3.46 -9.13
N TYR A 187 37.74 2.72 -8.02
CA TYR A 187 38.94 2.51 -7.21
C TYR A 187 39.46 1.06 -7.24
N PHE A 188 38.60 0.07 -7.53
CA PHE A 188 39.00 -1.33 -7.57
C PHE A 188 38.13 -2.15 -8.56
N PRO A 189 38.24 -1.89 -9.87
CA PRO A 189 37.39 -2.50 -10.89
C PRO A 189 37.58 -4.01 -11.03
N GLU A 190 38.76 -4.55 -10.70
CA GLU A 190 39.07 -5.98 -10.75
C GLU A 190 38.21 -6.80 -9.76
N LEU A 191 37.83 -6.18 -8.63
CA LEU A 191 36.97 -6.80 -7.62
C LEU A 191 35.57 -7.10 -8.15
N ASP A 192 35.13 -6.42 -9.22
CA ASP A 192 33.79 -6.57 -9.81
C ASP A 192 33.51 -8.01 -10.26
N ARG A 193 34.54 -8.70 -10.79
CA ARG A 193 34.47 -10.11 -11.23
C ARG A 193 34.19 -11.07 -10.09
N TYR A 194 34.63 -10.69 -8.89
CA TYR A 194 34.44 -11.46 -7.68
C TYR A 194 33.28 -10.92 -6.86
N TYR A 195 32.45 -9.97 -7.34
CA TYR A 195 31.40 -9.37 -6.51
C TYR A 195 30.17 -10.28 -6.37
N GLU A 196 30.03 -10.92 -5.22
CA GLU A 196 28.85 -11.74 -4.89
C GLU A 196 27.66 -10.89 -4.44
N ARG A 197 26.45 -11.19 -4.94
CA ARG A 197 25.22 -10.49 -4.53
C ARG A 197 24.94 -10.72 -3.04
N SER A 198 24.76 -9.65 -2.28
CA SER A 198 24.43 -9.69 -0.84
C SER A 198 25.42 -10.45 0.05
N SER A 199 26.71 -10.29 -0.21
CA SER A 199 27.75 -10.80 0.70
C SER A 199 28.21 -9.69 1.64
N PRO A 200 28.09 -9.85 2.98
CA PRO A 200 28.62 -8.88 3.94
C PRO A 200 30.14 -8.71 3.80
N THR A 201 30.80 -9.73 3.26
CA THR A 201 32.23 -9.74 2.92
C THR A 201 32.57 -8.66 1.89
N ASN A 202 31.74 -8.41 0.86
CA ASN A 202 32.01 -7.35 -0.12
C ASN A 202 32.00 -5.98 0.52
N LEU A 203 31.04 -5.75 1.42
CA LEU A 203 30.97 -4.49 2.16
C LEU A 203 32.16 -4.33 3.10
N ALA A 204 32.68 -5.41 3.68
CA ALA A 204 33.90 -5.38 4.48
C ALA A 204 35.14 -5.05 3.62
N ILE A 205 35.25 -5.59 2.41
CA ILE A 205 36.33 -5.23 1.46
C ILE A 205 36.22 -3.74 1.12
N VAL A 206 35.05 -3.26 0.73
CA VAL A 206 34.84 -1.83 0.43
C VAL A 206 35.16 -0.93 1.63
N ARG A 207 34.88 -1.39 2.86
CA ARG A 207 35.11 -0.61 4.07
C ARG A 207 36.60 -0.51 4.44
N TRP A 208 37.35 -1.60 4.30
CA TRP A 208 38.71 -1.72 4.85
C TRP A 208 39.81 -1.75 3.80
N CYS A 209 39.47 -2.08 2.55
CA CYS A 209 40.39 -2.47 1.49
C CYS A 209 39.89 -1.96 0.12
N LEU A 210 39.39 -0.72 0.07
CA LEU A 210 38.91 -0.11 -1.18
C LEU A 210 40.06 0.23 -2.14
N ASP A 211 41.22 0.60 -1.60
CA ASP A 211 42.44 0.81 -2.38
C ASP A 211 43.16 -0.54 -2.54
N PRO A 212 43.40 -1.01 -3.79
CA PRO A 212 44.12 -2.25 -4.06
C PRO A 212 45.50 -2.30 -3.40
N SER A 213 46.17 -1.16 -3.20
CA SER A 213 47.48 -1.07 -2.55
C SER A 213 47.42 -1.58 -1.10
N VAL A 214 46.29 -1.40 -0.41
CA VAL A 214 46.09 -1.90 0.95
C VAL A 214 45.99 -3.42 0.95
N VAL A 215 45.38 -4.02 -0.07
CA VAL A 215 45.31 -5.49 -0.21
C VAL A 215 46.70 -6.06 -0.50
N ALA A 216 47.43 -5.44 -1.43
CA ALA A 216 48.78 -5.87 -1.80
C ALA A 216 49.80 -5.76 -0.65
N GLY A 217 49.60 -4.80 0.27
CA GLY A 217 50.45 -4.61 1.44
C GLY A 217 50.14 -5.49 2.64
N LEU A 218 49.04 -6.27 2.61
CA LEU A 218 48.64 -7.13 3.73
C LEU A 218 49.03 -8.59 3.48
N GLU A 219 49.48 -9.27 4.54
CA GLU A 219 49.56 -10.72 4.51
C GLU A 219 48.15 -11.33 4.37
N TYR A 220 48.04 -12.45 3.65
CA TYR A 220 46.76 -13.12 3.40
C TYR A 220 45.96 -13.40 4.70
N LYS A 221 46.65 -13.76 5.79
CA LYS A 221 46.02 -14.00 7.09
C LYS A 221 45.39 -12.72 7.66
N GLU A 222 46.05 -11.58 7.54
CA GLU A 222 45.55 -10.29 8.02
C GLU A 222 44.40 -9.77 7.16
N PHE A 223 44.50 -9.93 5.84
CA PHE A 223 43.42 -9.60 4.90
C PHE A 223 42.14 -10.37 5.23
N VAL A 224 42.27 -11.70 5.41
CA VAL A 224 41.14 -12.56 5.80
C VAL A 224 40.57 -12.13 7.15
N GLN A 225 41.40 -11.86 8.17
CA GLN A 225 40.89 -11.42 9.48
C GLN A 225 40.08 -10.12 9.43
N ARG A 226 40.46 -9.16 8.58
CA ARG A 226 39.77 -7.86 8.45
C ARG A 226 38.46 -7.93 7.68
N VAL A 227 38.40 -8.82 6.69
CA VAL A 227 37.29 -8.88 5.72
C VAL A 227 36.28 -9.99 6.04
N TRP A 228 36.67 -10.98 6.83
CA TRP A 228 35.85 -12.15 7.08
C TRP A 228 34.62 -11.85 7.95
N THR A 229 33.44 -12.18 7.43
CA THR A 229 32.16 -12.01 8.13
C THR A 229 31.34 -13.31 8.02
N GLY A 230 31.14 -14.02 9.14
CA GLY A 230 30.26 -15.20 9.24
C GLY A 230 30.98 -16.57 9.25
N ARG A 231 30.24 -17.65 8.94
CA ARG A 231 30.76 -19.04 8.98
C ARG A 231 31.80 -19.33 7.89
N ARG A 232 32.85 -20.10 8.25
CA ARG A 232 33.91 -20.59 7.35
C ARG A 232 33.36 -21.55 6.31
N GLY A 233 33.64 -21.26 5.04
CA GLY A 233 33.25 -22.08 3.90
C GLY A 233 34.35 -22.03 2.84
N LEU A 234 34.69 -23.19 2.28
CA LEU A 234 35.81 -23.37 1.34
C LEU A 234 35.70 -22.47 0.09
N GLU A 235 34.49 -22.20 -0.38
CA GLU A 235 34.23 -21.33 -1.54
C GLU A 235 34.55 -19.86 -1.27
N LYS A 236 34.25 -19.38 -0.06
CA LYS A 236 34.60 -18.01 0.37
C LYS A 236 36.11 -17.84 0.55
N GLU A 237 36.79 -18.85 1.09
CA GLU A 237 38.25 -18.84 1.23
C GLU A 237 38.94 -18.80 -0.14
N ARG A 238 38.53 -19.66 -1.08
CA ARG A 238 39.06 -19.66 -2.46
C ARG A 238 38.88 -18.31 -3.14
N ARG A 239 37.72 -17.67 -2.92
CA ARG A 239 37.42 -16.35 -3.47
C ARG A 239 38.27 -15.24 -2.84
N LEU A 240 38.42 -15.21 -1.52
CA LEU A 240 39.30 -14.23 -0.86
C LEU A 240 40.76 -14.41 -1.27
N GLN A 241 41.20 -15.65 -1.47
CA GLN A 241 42.52 -15.94 -2.01
C GLN A 241 42.68 -15.44 -3.44
N ALA A 242 41.65 -15.53 -4.28
CA ALA A 242 41.67 -15.00 -5.63
C ALA A 242 41.61 -13.47 -5.70
N ILE A 243 41.08 -12.80 -4.68
CA ILE A 243 41.05 -11.33 -4.57
C ILE A 243 42.39 -10.79 -4.03
N TRP A 244 43.06 -11.55 -3.16
CA TRP A 244 44.37 -11.19 -2.60
C TRP A 244 45.52 -11.38 -3.59
N LYS A 245 45.41 -12.36 -4.49
CA LYS A 245 46.36 -12.59 -5.58
C LYS A 245 46.17 -11.57 -6.71
#